data_AF-A0A6A5R0A1-F1
#
_entry.id   AF-A0A6A5R0A1-F1
#
_cell.length_a   1.000
_cell.length_b   1.000
_cell.length_c   1.000
_cell.angle_alpha   90.00
_cell.angle_beta   90.00
_cell.angle_gamma   90.00
#
_symmetry.space_group_name_H-M   'P 1'
#
loop_
_entity.id
_entity.type
_entity.pdbx_description
1 polymer ?
#
loop_
_entity_poly.entity_id
_entity_poly.type
_entity_poly.pdbx_seq_one_letter_code
_entity_poly.pdbx_strand_id
1 'polypeptide(L)'
;MHDVFGRNLLHASTRYCRPDVYRLLLHHGLKPGHLDSWILHISIRSTYSSGGNVRQIDMLRLLLVHQPEVFEHFYFAFRLVPTLLRSRDCIEWLWHNVTCILPNEEVIALRSCLLQMVVRNICVPIYLLRDERVIERIERFLEIKMKEHYLCIRGHFMESLFADTNSSLESSEIGSRFIDLLSRLGFDVEAFMRSELDRYHNISGYFPWGMIFDHRKKIIFEPADKGGWLLRWEWVLDSCLPGYLVVSEHIALGPDICWPTDWPFDIGEHKFYYSDDEHDQQFERRMNNKARKQRAKAKRKRGTRVPGAWV
;
A
#
# COMPACT_ATOMS: atom_id res chain seq x y z
N MET A 1 11.88 29.91 9.07
CA MET A 1 12.97 28.93 9.27
C MET A 1 12.46 27.58 8.79
N HIS A 2 13.14 26.98 7.81
CA HIS A 2 12.82 25.65 7.28
C HIS A 2 14.00 24.72 7.57
N ASP A 3 13.74 23.43 7.75
CA ASP A 3 14.80 22.41 7.81
C ASP A 3 15.38 22.12 6.41
N VAL A 4 16.33 21.18 6.34
CA VAL A 4 16.96 20.75 5.07
C VAL A 4 15.99 20.11 4.07
N PHE A 5 14.78 19.76 4.51
CA PHE A 5 13.70 19.20 3.69
C PHE A 5 12.62 20.24 3.37
N GLY A 6 12.85 21.53 3.66
CA GLY A 6 11.86 22.59 3.43
C GLY A 6 10.73 22.62 4.46
N ARG A 7 10.80 21.85 5.55
CA ARG A 7 9.73 21.74 6.55
C ARG A 7 9.85 22.84 7.60
N ASN A 8 8.72 23.41 8.00
CA ASN A 8 8.65 24.41 9.08
C ASN A 8 8.01 23.85 10.36
N LEU A 9 7.85 24.70 11.38
CA LEU A 9 7.26 24.28 12.66
C LEU A 9 5.81 23.79 12.54
N LEU A 10 5.04 24.22 11.54
CA LEU A 10 3.70 23.67 11.28
C LEU A 10 3.81 22.18 10.96
N HIS A 11 4.76 21.78 10.12
CA HIS A 11 4.99 20.39 9.76
C HIS A 11 5.29 19.52 10.99
N ALA A 12 6.10 20.03 11.91
CA ALA A 12 6.40 19.35 13.16
C ALA A 12 5.15 19.20 14.03
N SER A 13 4.38 20.27 14.22
CA SER A 13 3.13 20.21 15.00
C SER A 13 2.10 19.26 14.40
N THR A 14 2.00 19.20 13.07
CA THR A 14 1.15 18.24 12.37
C THR A 14 1.64 16.80 12.59
N ARG A 15 2.95 16.56 12.44
CA ARG A 15 3.57 15.24 12.67
C ARG A 15 3.30 14.69 14.07
N TYR A 16 3.30 15.56 15.08
CA TYR A 16 3.00 15.17 16.45
C TYR A 16 1.52 15.26 16.83
N CYS A 17 0.64 15.56 15.87
CA CYS A 17 -0.80 15.69 16.09
C CYS A 17 -1.13 16.70 17.22
N ARG A 18 -0.52 17.90 17.15
CA ARG A 18 -0.64 19.00 18.12
C ARG A 18 -1.44 20.18 17.56
N PRO A 19 -2.79 20.09 17.49
CA PRO A 19 -3.62 21.13 16.88
C PRO A 19 -3.56 22.46 17.64
N ASP A 20 -3.30 22.41 18.94
CA ASP A 20 -3.04 23.56 19.80
C ASP A 20 -1.79 24.34 19.36
N VAL A 21 -0.67 23.63 19.17
CA VAL A 21 0.59 24.24 18.70
C VAL A 21 0.43 24.74 17.27
N TYR A 22 -0.26 23.99 16.41
CA TYR A 22 -0.51 24.39 15.03
C TYR A 22 -1.28 25.73 14.96
N ARG A 23 -2.36 25.88 15.75
CA ARG A 23 -3.11 27.15 15.84
C ARG A 23 -2.26 28.30 16.36
N LEU A 24 -1.46 28.06 17.40
CA LEU A 24 -0.56 29.07 17.97
C LEU A 24 0.42 29.58 16.91
N LEU A 25 1.04 28.67 16.15
CA LEU A 25 1.98 29.01 15.09
C LEU A 25 1.32 29.82 13.98
N LEU A 26 0.10 29.44 13.55
CA LEU A 26 -0.67 30.23 12.60
C LEU A 26 -0.99 31.63 13.13
N HIS A 27 -1.38 31.75 14.40
CA HIS A 27 -1.68 33.03 15.03
C HIS A 27 -0.47 33.98 15.07
N HIS A 28 0.73 33.44 15.23
CA HIS A 28 1.98 34.20 15.15
C HIS A 28 2.46 34.48 13.71
N GLY A 29 1.60 34.26 12.71
CA GLY A 29 1.87 34.61 11.31
C GLY A 29 2.75 33.61 10.56
N LEU A 30 3.00 32.43 11.12
CA LEU A 30 3.70 31.38 10.37
C LEU A 30 2.79 30.88 9.26
N LYS A 31 3.20 31.10 8.01
CA LYS A 31 2.41 30.66 6.86
C LYS A 31 2.55 29.14 6.65
N PRO A 32 1.46 28.45 6.29
CA PRO A 32 1.55 27.09 5.78
C PRO A 32 2.48 27.07 4.56
N GLY A 33 3.46 26.17 4.58
CA GLY A 33 4.34 25.96 3.42
C GLY A 33 3.62 25.10 2.38
N HIS A 34 4.34 24.72 1.31
CA HIS A 34 3.87 23.61 0.49
C HIS A 34 3.90 22.36 1.37
N LEU A 35 2.73 21.83 1.70
CA LEU A 35 2.67 20.56 2.39
C LEU A 35 2.80 19.46 1.36
N ASP A 36 3.85 18.66 1.49
CA ASP A 36 3.88 17.37 0.83
C ASP A 36 2.72 16.53 1.36
N SER A 37 2.13 15.71 0.49
CA SER A 37 1.12 14.69 0.83
C SER A 37 1.49 13.86 2.07
N TRP A 38 2.80 13.72 2.33
CA TRP A 38 3.38 13.11 3.51
C TRP A 38 2.97 13.73 4.87
N ILE A 39 2.58 14.99 4.96
CA ILE A 39 2.30 15.58 6.27
C ILE A 39 0.87 15.26 6.72
N LEU A 40 -0.05 15.17 5.77
CA LEU A 40 -1.36 14.57 6.01
C LEU A 40 -1.21 13.10 6.44
N HIS A 41 -0.22 12.37 5.87
CA HIS A 41 0.12 11.02 6.34
C HIS A 41 0.43 11.00 7.83
N ILE A 42 1.36 11.84 8.28
CA ILE A 42 1.85 11.72 9.64
C ILE A 42 0.82 12.24 10.65
N SER A 43 0.01 13.24 10.28
CA SER A 43 -1.06 13.79 11.12
C SER A 43 -2.06 12.72 11.55
N ILE A 44 -2.36 11.82 10.62
CA ILE A 44 -3.27 10.70 10.79
C ILE A 44 -2.51 9.50 11.39
N ARG A 45 -1.21 9.32 11.08
CA ARG A 45 -0.42 8.18 11.58
C ARG A 45 -0.14 8.22 13.06
N SER A 46 -0.02 9.43 13.61
CA SER A 46 0.75 9.69 14.83
C SER A 46 0.62 8.58 15.87
N THR A 47 1.56 7.64 15.81
CA THR A 47 1.78 6.57 16.79
C THR A 47 2.22 7.15 18.13
N TYR A 48 2.47 8.46 18.16
CA TYR A 48 2.95 9.24 19.28
C TYR A 48 1.84 10.09 19.92
N SER A 49 0.61 10.07 19.39
CA SER A 49 -0.51 10.77 20.00
C SER A 49 -1.06 9.96 21.18
N SER A 50 -0.67 10.33 22.39
CA SER A 50 -1.35 9.92 23.62
C SER A 50 -2.75 10.52 23.78
N GLY A 51 -3.17 11.41 22.86
CA GLY A 51 -4.42 12.17 22.95
C GLY A 51 -5.60 11.61 22.16
N GLY A 52 -5.47 10.41 21.59
CA GLY A 52 -6.56 9.71 20.90
C GLY A 52 -7.04 10.39 19.60
N ASN A 53 -8.14 9.89 19.06
CA ASN A 53 -8.68 10.27 17.75
C ASN A 53 -9.17 11.74 17.68
N VAL A 54 -9.52 12.34 18.82
CA VAL A 54 -10.00 13.74 18.88
C VAL A 54 -8.95 14.72 18.35
N ARG A 55 -7.68 14.55 18.74
CA ARG A 55 -6.59 15.42 18.26
C ARG A 55 -6.33 15.25 16.77
N GLN A 56 -6.51 14.03 16.25
CA GLN A 56 -6.34 13.74 14.83
C GLN A 56 -7.45 14.42 14.01
N ILE A 57 -8.70 14.33 14.47
CA ILE A 57 -9.82 15.05 13.86
C ILE A 57 -9.60 16.56 13.92
N ASP A 58 -9.16 17.10 15.05
CA ASP A 58 -8.91 18.55 15.17
C ASP A 58 -7.74 19.01 14.31
N MET A 59 -6.68 18.22 14.20
CA MET A 59 -5.57 18.51 13.29
C MET A 59 -6.04 18.45 11.85
N LEU A 60 -6.82 17.44 11.49
CA LEU A 60 -7.40 17.29 10.17
C LEU A 60 -8.27 18.50 9.83
N ARG A 61 -9.20 18.89 10.69
CA ARG A 61 -9.97 20.14 10.54
C ARG A 61 -9.09 21.35 10.25
N LEU A 62 -8.00 21.53 11.00
CA LEU A 62 -7.09 22.66 10.80
C LEU A 62 -6.37 22.62 9.45
N LEU A 63 -5.92 21.44 9.02
CA LEU A 63 -5.31 21.27 7.70
C LEU A 63 -6.32 21.63 6.61
N LEU A 64 -7.55 21.12 6.73
CA LEU A 64 -8.62 21.33 5.75
C LEU A 64 -9.02 22.81 5.62
N VAL A 65 -9.07 23.53 6.74
CA VAL A 65 -9.44 24.97 6.74
C VAL A 65 -8.31 25.85 6.22
N HIS A 66 -7.06 25.54 6.56
CA HIS A 66 -5.95 26.45 6.29
C HIS A 66 -5.12 26.07 5.06
N GLN A 67 -5.36 24.90 4.47
CA GLN A 67 -4.60 24.36 3.33
C GLN A 67 -5.49 23.44 2.46
N PRO A 68 -6.49 24.00 1.77
CA PRO A 68 -7.37 23.22 0.91
C PRO A 68 -6.59 22.49 -0.20
N GLU A 69 -5.42 22.99 -0.61
CA GLU A 69 -4.56 22.39 -1.65
C GLU A 69 -4.02 21.01 -1.25
N VAL A 70 -4.04 20.69 0.05
CA VAL A 70 -3.70 19.35 0.55
C VAL A 70 -4.66 18.30 -0.02
N PHE A 71 -5.88 18.67 -0.44
CA PHE A 71 -6.81 17.77 -1.10
C PHE A 71 -6.48 17.44 -2.55
N GLU A 72 -5.95 18.39 -3.30
CA GLU A 72 -5.46 18.12 -4.66
C GLU A 72 -4.41 17.00 -4.61
N HIS A 73 -3.63 16.97 -3.53
CA HIS A 73 -2.64 15.93 -3.26
C HIS A 73 -3.23 14.67 -2.62
N PHE A 74 -4.42 14.72 -2.01
CA PHE A 74 -5.10 13.59 -1.38
C PHE A 74 -5.40 12.48 -2.40
N TYR A 75 -5.73 12.87 -3.63
CA TYR A 75 -5.84 11.95 -4.76
C TYR A 75 -4.56 11.12 -4.98
N PHE A 76 -3.39 11.76 -4.95
CA PHE A 76 -2.10 11.06 -5.06
C PHE A 76 -1.69 10.34 -3.77
N ALA A 77 -2.32 10.66 -2.65
CA ALA A 77 -1.93 10.19 -1.34
C ALA A 77 -2.61 8.86 -0.96
N PHE A 78 -2.73 7.91 -1.89
CA PHE A 78 -3.07 6.52 -1.54
C PHE A 78 -2.00 5.89 -0.60
N ARG A 79 -0.83 6.53 -0.46
CA ARG A 79 0.14 6.21 0.61
C ARG A 79 -0.34 6.57 2.03
N LEU A 80 -1.37 7.41 2.18
CA LEU A 80 -2.07 7.70 3.46
C LEU A 80 -2.97 6.58 3.92
N VAL A 81 -3.21 5.61 3.03
CA VAL A 81 -4.29 4.65 3.18
C VAL A 81 -4.08 3.76 4.39
N PRO A 82 -2.96 3.05 4.59
CA PRO A 82 -2.80 2.19 5.77
C PRO A 82 -2.92 2.93 7.12
N THR A 83 -2.78 4.25 7.06
CA THR A 83 -2.67 5.14 8.19
C THR A 83 -4.02 5.74 8.60
N LEU A 84 -4.79 6.28 7.65
CA LEU A 84 -6.19 6.72 7.86
C LEU A 84 -7.04 5.59 8.41
N LEU A 85 -6.73 4.38 7.95
CA LEU A 85 -7.45 3.17 8.31
C LEU A 85 -7.24 2.72 9.74
N ARG A 86 -6.22 3.26 10.43
CA ARG A 86 -6.05 3.03 11.88
C ARG A 86 -6.94 3.92 12.74
N SER A 87 -7.47 5.02 12.20
CA SER A 87 -8.30 5.97 12.94
C SER A 87 -9.74 5.94 12.43
N ARG A 88 -10.53 5.04 13.00
CA ARG A 88 -11.96 4.88 12.71
C ARG A 88 -12.71 6.21 12.76
N ASP A 89 -12.51 6.98 13.82
CA ASP A 89 -13.27 8.21 14.04
C ASP A 89 -12.88 9.29 13.03
N CYS A 90 -11.65 9.29 12.51
CA CYS A 90 -11.26 10.20 11.43
C CYS A 90 -11.99 9.88 10.13
N ILE A 91 -12.16 8.60 9.77
CA ILE A 91 -12.93 8.20 8.58
C ILE A 91 -14.39 8.57 8.75
N GLU A 92 -15.00 8.23 9.88
CA GLU A 92 -16.39 8.58 10.19
C GLU A 92 -16.58 10.11 10.14
N TRP A 93 -15.68 10.87 10.78
CA TRP A 93 -15.73 12.32 10.77
C TRP A 93 -15.58 12.90 9.35
N LEU A 94 -14.58 12.47 8.58
CA LEU A 94 -14.39 12.90 7.19
C LEU A 94 -15.63 12.62 6.35
N TRP A 95 -16.18 11.42 6.47
CA TRP A 95 -17.35 11.00 5.71
C TRP A 95 -18.55 11.92 5.88
N HIS A 96 -18.84 12.30 7.12
CA HIS A 96 -19.97 13.16 7.47
C HIS A 96 -19.71 14.66 7.24
N ASN A 97 -18.45 15.11 7.30
CA ASN A 97 -18.12 16.54 7.28
C ASN A 97 -17.58 17.01 5.92
N VAL A 98 -17.21 16.11 5.01
CA VAL A 98 -16.61 16.49 3.71
C VAL A 98 -17.49 17.44 2.89
N THR A 99 -18.81 17.29 2.93
CA THR A 99 -19.76 18.14 2.18
C THR A 99 -19.75 19.61 2.62
N CYS A 100 -19.27 19.88 3.84
CA CYS A 100 -19.14 21.24 4.35
C CYS A 100 -17.78 21.86 4.01
N ILE A 101 -16.85 21.06 3.49
CA ILE A 101 -15.44 21.41 3.34
C ILE A 101 -15.05 21.47 1.86
N LEU A 102 -15.60 20.58 1.05
CA LEU A 102 -15.26 20.41 -0.36
C LEU A 102 -16.44 20.69 -1.29
N PRO A 103 -16.17 21.11 -2.55
CA PRO A 103 -17.16 21.12 -3.62
C PRO A 103 -17.76 19.72 -3.87
N ASN A 104 -18.99 19.66 -4.38
CA ASN A 104 -19.72 18.40 -4.59
C ASN A 104 -18.97 17.37 -5.44
N GLU A 105 -18.23 17.81 -6.46
CA GLU A 105 -17.46 16.92 -7.34
C GLU A 105 -16.32 16.22 -6.57
N GLU A 106 -15.58 16.98 -5.77
CA GLU A 106 -14.50 16.47 -4.92
C GLU A 106 -15.02 15.62 -3.76
N VAL A 107 -16.20 15.93 -3.22
CA VAL A 107 -16.88 15.09 -2.21
C VAL A 107 -17.08 13.67 -2.72
N ILE A 108 -17.57 13.53 -3.96
CA ILE A 108 -17.85 12.22 -4.55
C ILE A 108 -16.55 11.42 -4.67
N ALA A 109 -15.51 12.04 -5.19
CA ALA A 109 -14.23 11.36 -5.35
C ALA A 109 -13.55 11.02 -4.01
N LEU A 110 -13.60 11.91 -3.02
CA LEU A 110 -13.08 11.61 -1.69
C LEU A 110 -13.85 10.45 -1.06
N ARG A 111 -15.19 10.45 -1.13
CA ARG A 111 -16.00 9.33 -0.62
C ARG A 111 -15.68 8.03 -1.34
N SER A 112 -15.48 8.09 -2.66
CA SER A 112 -15.05 6.93 -3.45
C SER A 112 -13.72 6.37 -2.94
N CYS A 113 -12.75 7.25 -2.70
CA CYS A 113 -11.44 6.88 -2.15
C CYS A 113 -11.59 6.29 -0.73
N LEU A 114 -12.27 7.00 0.19
CA LEU A 114 -12.51 6.51 1.55
C LEU A 114 -13.18 5.14 1.55
N LEU A 115 -14.10 4.90 0.62
CA LEU A 115 -14.80 3.63 0.51
C LEU A 115 -13.92 2.52 -0.05
N GLN A 116 -13.14 2.77 -1.11
CA GLN A 116 -12.12 1.83 -1.58
C GLN A 116 -11.12 1.48 -0.47
N MET A 117 -10.78 2.46 0.37
CA MET A 117 -9.92 2.24 1.54
C MET A 117 -10.60 1.36 2.59
N VAL A 118 -11.86 1.60 2.90
CA VAL A 118 -12.61 0.77 3.84
C VAL A 118 -12.75 -0.66 3.29
N VAL A 119 -13.03 -0.83 2.00
CA VAL A 119 -13.05 -2.14 1.31
C VAL A 119 -11.68 -2.81 1.39
N ARG A 120 -10.59 -2.10 1.08
CA ARG A 120 -9.21 -2.61 1.25
C ARG A 120 -8.95 -3.07 2.68
N ASN A 121 -9.51 -2.42 3.70
CA ASN A 121 -9.37 -2.95 5.05
C ASN A 121 -10.03 -4.29 5.21
N ILE A 122 -11.16 -4.60 4.58
CA ILE A 122 -11.76 -5.94 4.65
C ILE A 122 -10.76 -7.04 4.21
N CYS A 123 -9.68 -6.63 3.54
CA CYS A 123 -8.71 -7.47 2.89
C CYS A 123 -7.39 -7.63 3.66
N VAL A 124 -7.14 -6.90 4.75
CA VAL A 124 -5.84 -7.00 5.46
C VAL A 124 -5.91 -8.08 6.55
N PRO A 125 -5.38 -9.28 6.33
CA PRO A 125 -5.61 -10.44 7.21
C PRO A 125 -5.05 -10.28 8.63
N ILE A 126 -4.10 -9.36 8.84
CA ILE A 126 -3.19 -9.46 9.99
C ILE A 126 -3.78 -8.93 11.30
N TYR A 127 -4.79 -8.02 11.33
CA TYR A 127 -5.14 -7.40 12.64
C TYR A 127 -6.60 -7.10 13.00
N LEU A 128 -7.60 -7.01 12.10
CA LEU A 128 -8.87 -6.35 12.49
C LEU A 128 -10.21 -6.90 11.93
N LEU A 129 -10.24 -8.04 11.23
CA LEU A 129 -11.39 -8.35 10.33
C LEU A 129 -12.12 -9.65 10.60
N ARG A 130 -11.91 -10.27 11.76
CA ARG A 130 -12.94 -11.17 12.27
C ARG A 130 -14.12 -10.40 12.87
N ASP A 131 -14.08 -9.06 12.86
CA ASP A 131 -15.10 -8.23 13.49
C ASP A 131 -16.23 -7.94 12.50
N GLU A 132 -17.37 -8.63 12.65
CA GLU A 132 -18.62 -8.38 11.91
C GLU A 132 -19.02 -6.90 11.90
N ARG A 133 -18.57 -6.14 12.92
CA ARG A 133 -18.76 -4.70 13.04
C ARG A 133 -18.17 -3.88 11.90
N VAL A 134 -17.24 -4.41 11.10
CA VAL A 134 -16.70 -3.71 9.92
C VAL A 134 -17.72 -3.73 8.78
N ILE A 135 -18.36 -4.86 8.52
CA ILE A 135 -19.42 -4.99 7.50
C ILE A 135 -20.60 -4.10 7.88
N GLU A 136 -21.09 -4.20 9.12
CA GLU A 136 -22.18 -3.33 9.63
C GLU A 136 -21.83 -1.84 9.55
N ARG A 137 -20.54 -1.49 9.64
CA ARG A 137 -20.09 -0.11 9.54
C ARG A 137 -20.09 0.36 8.09
N ILE A 138 -19.67 -0.49 7.15
CA ILE A 138 -19.76 -0.19 5.72
C ILE A 138 -21.22 -0.02 5.32
N GLU A 139 -22.10 -0.89 5.80
CA GLU A 139 -23.55 -0.77 5.60
C GLU A 139 -24.07 0.58 6.10
N ARG A 140 -23.62 1.04 7.27
CA ARG A 140 -23.95 2.37 7.80
C ARG A 140 -23.39 3.52 6.95
N PHE A 141 -22.19 3.37 6.37
CA PHE A 141 -21.64 4.39 5.48
C PHE A 141 -22.37 4.44 4.13
N LEU A 142 -22.85 3.30 3.66
CA LEU A 142 -23.47 3.11 2.35
C LEU A 142 -24.99 3.28 2.37
N GLU A 143 -25.44 4.40 2.93
CA GLU A 143 -26.85 4.82 2.83
C GLU A 143 -27.35 4.82 1.37
N ILE A 144 -28.68 4.77 1.18
CA ILE A 144 -29.36 4.59 -0.11
C ILE A 144 -28.84 5.54 -1.21
N LYS A 145 -28.60 6.82 -0.90
CA LYS A 145 -28.06 7.80 -1.86
C LYS A 145 -26.66 7.44 -2.37
N MET A 146 -25.87 6.73 -1.56
CA MET A 146 -24.55 6.28 -1.95
C MET A 146 -24.60 5.10 -2.90
N LYS A 147 -25.64 4.26 -2.90
CA LYS A 147 -25.76 3.15 -3.87
C LYS A 147 -25.86 3.64 -5.31
N GLU A 148 -26.65 4.69 -5.54
CA GLU A 148 -26.78 5.35 -6.84
C GLU A 148 -25.43 5.95 -7.26
N HIS A 149 -24.79 6.65 -6.33
CA HIS A 149 -23.45 7.17 -6.55
C HIS A 149 -22.44 6.04 -6.78
N TYR A 150 -22.56 4.88 -6.15
CA TYR A 150 -21.66 3.73 -6.28
C TYR A 150 -21.69 3.14 -7.70
N LEU A 151 -22.88 3.09 -8.31
CA LEU A 151 -23.04 2.70 -9.70
C LEU A 151 -22.45 3.74 -10.67
N CYS A 152 -22.42 5.02 -10.29
CA CYS A 152 -21.81 6.09 -11.06
C CYS A 152 -20.29 6.24 -10.82
N ILE A 153 -19.83 5.89 -9.61
CA ILE A 153 -18.45 5.97 -9.18
C ILE A 153 -17.70 4.83 -9.87
N ARG A 154 -16.83 5.20 -10.80
CA ARG A 154 -15.92 4.31 -11.52
C ARG A 154 -14.79 3.82 -10.61
N GLY A 155 -15.12 3.27 -9.45
CA GLY A 155 -14.12 2.80 -8.49
C GLY A 155 -13.36 1.60 -9.04
N HIS A 156 -12.06 1.51 -8.77
CA HIS A 156 -11.22 0.34 -9.08
C HIS A 156 -11.10 -0.52 -7.82
N PHE A 157 -12.22 -1.11 -7.39
CA PHE A 157 -12.30 -1.92 -6.18
C PHE A 157 -11.44 -3.17 -6.29
N MET A 158 -11.36 -3.79 -7.46
CA MET A 158 -10.56 -5.01 -7.66
C MET A 158 -9.09 -4.83 -7.26
N GLU A 159 -8.51 -3.69 -7.62
CA GLU A 159 -7.14 -3.35 -7.25
C GLU A 159 -7.03 -3.19 -5.73
N SER A 160 -7.92 -2.41 -5.13
CA SER A 160 -7.95 -2.18 -3.68
C SER A 160 -8.22 -3.46 -2.87
N LEU A 161 -9.05 -4.36 -3.40
CA LEU A 161 -9.47 -5.60 -2.77
C LEU A 161 -8.31 -6.61 -2.69
N PHE A 162 -7.48 -6.65 -3.74
CA PHE A 162 -6.42 -7.65 -3.84
C PHE A 162 -5.00 -7.09 -3.67
N ALA A 163 -4.86 -5.78 -3.45
CA ALA A 163 -3.57 -5.08 -3.30
C ALA A 163 -2.63 -5.73 -2.27
N ASP A 164 -3.18 -6.19 -1.14
CA ASP A 164 -2.38 -6.70 -0.01
C ASP A 164 -2.42 -8.24 0.12
N THR A 165 -3.04 -8.92 -0.84
CA THR A 165 -3.18 -10.38 -0.80
C THR A 165 -1.98 -11.08 -1.41
N ASN A 166 -1.44 -12.04 -0.68
CA ASN A 166 -0.22 -12.75 -1.08
C ASN A 166 -0.51 -14.12 -1.71
N SER A 167 -1.70 -14.67 -1.51
CA SER A 167 -2.08 -15.98 -2.07
C SER A 167 -3.49 -15.97 -2.67
N SER A 168 -3.73 -16.89 -3.62
CA SER A 168 -5.05 -17.13 -4.20
C SER A 168 -6.08 -17.54 -3.14
N LEU A 169 -5.68 -18.33 -2.13
CA LEU A 169 -6.55 -18.75 -1.04
C LEU A 169 -7.04 -17.56 -0.21
N GLU A 170 -6.11 -16.69 0.21
CA GLU A 170 -6.43 -15.45 0.93
C GLU A 170 -7.36 -14.56 0.09
N SER A 171 -7.08 -14.46 -1.21
CA SER A 171 -7.91 -13.71 -2.13
C SER A 171 -9.33 -14.26 -2.25
N SER A 172 -9.49 -15.59 -2.18
CA SER A 172 -10.81 -16.24 -2.24
C SER A 172 -11.63 -15.95 -0.99
N GLU A 173 -11.00 -15.91 0.20
CA GLU A 173 -11.67 -15.54 1.45
C GLU A 173 -12.13 -14.08 1.40
N ILE A 174 -11.26 -13.20 0.91
CA ILE A 174 -11.53 -11.76 0.79
C ILE A 174 -12.61 -11.48 -0.25
N GLY A 175 -12.54 -12.13 -1.40
CA GLY A 175 -13.55 -12.01 -2.45
C GLY A 175 -14.90 -12.53 -1.99
N SER A 176 -14.95 -13.61 -1.21
CA SER A 176 -16.19 -14.09 -0.58
C SER A 176 -16.81 -13.06 0.36
N ARG A 177 -16.01 -12.40 1.22
CA ARG A 177 -16.50 -11.32 2.09
C ARG A 177 -16.99 -10.12 1.31
N PHE A 178 -16.32 -9.78 0.22
CA PHE A 178 -16.74 -8.68 -0.64
C PHE A 178 -18.07 -8.99 -1.33
N ILE A 179 -18.25 -10.23 -1.83
CA ILE A 179 -19.53 -10.68 -2.40
C ILE A 179 -20.65 -10.64 -1.34
N ASP A 180 -20.39 -11.12 -0.12
CA ASP A 180 -21.36 -11.05 0.98
C ASP A 180 -21.74 -9.59 1.28
N LEU A 181 -20.75 -8.70 1.38
CA LEU A 181 -20.98 -7.28 1.54
C LEU A 181 -21.88 -6.71 0.42
N LEU A 182 -21.55 -6.96 -0.84
CA LEU A 182 -22.37 -6.49 -1.98
C LEU A 182 -23.81 -7.02 -1.90
N SER A 183 -23.97 -8.29 -1.53
CA SER A 183 -25.27 -8.94 -1.40
C SER A 183 -26.10 -8.29 -0.28
N ARG A 184 -25.52 -8.04 0.89
CA ARG A 184 -26.19 -7.37 2.02
C ARG A 184 -26.56 -5.94 1.72
N LEU A 185 -25.72 -5.26 0.94
CA LEU A 185 -26.02 -3.93 0.40
C LEU A 185 -27.09 -3.97 -0.70
N GLY A 186 -27.58 -5.15 -1.09
CA GLY A 186 -28.64 -5.31 -2.08
C GLY A 186 -28.20 -4.99 -3.51
N PHE A 187 -26.89 -5.11 -3.81
CA PHE A 187 -26.40 -5.03 -5.17
C PHE A 187 -26.65 -6.34 -5.91
N ASP A 188 -26.97 -6.24 -7.20
CA ASP A 188 -26.82 -7.37 -8.12
C ASP A 188 -25.32 -7.64 -8.30
N VAL A 189 -24.82 -8.67 -7.62
CA VAL A 189 -23.40 -9.04 -7.60
C VAL A 189 -22.89 -9.32 -9.01
N GLU A 190 -23.68 -9.98 -9.86
CA GLU A 190 -23.25 -10.33 -11.22
C GLU A 190 -23.09 -9.10 -12.09
N ALA A 191 -24.12 -8.24 -12.11
CA ALA A 191 -24.09 -7.00 -12.88
C ALA A 191 -22.98 -6.06 -12.39
N PHE A 192 -22.80 -5.96 -11.07
CA PHE A 192 -21.75 -5.16 -10.45
C PHE A 192 -20.37 -5.65 -10.88
N MET A 193 -20.11 -6.95 -10.71
CA MET A 193 -18.79 -7.54 -10.99
C MET A 193 -18.44 -7.53 -12.47
N ARG A 194 -19.41 -7.73 -13.38
CA ARG A 194 -19.17 -7.55 -14.82
C ARG A 194 -18.74 -6.14 -15.16
N SER A 195 -19.48 -5.15 -14.64
CA SER A 195 -19.15 -3.74 -14.85
C SER A 195 -17.75 -3.39 -14.33
N GLU A 196 -17.38 -3.97 -13.18
CA GLU A 196 -16.09 -3.76 -12.56
C GLU A 196 -14.94 -4.44 -13.32
N LEU A 197 -15.13 -5.67 -13.78
CA LEU A 197 -14.13 -6.42 -14.57
C LEU A 197 -13.94 -5.82 -15.95
N ASP A 198 -15.01 -5.39 -16.62
CA ASP A 198 -14.92 -4.68 -17.89
C ASP A 198 -14.08 -3.41 -17.74
N ARG A 199 -14.26 -2.65 -16.65
CA ARG A 199 -13.41 -1.50 -16.35
C ARG A 199 -11.97 -1.91 -16.11
N TYR A 200 -11.76 -2.94 -15.28
CA TYR A 200 -10.44 -3.43 -14.93
C TYR A 200 -9.62 -3.83 -16.17
N HIS A 201 -10.23 -4.51 -17.14
CA HIS A 201 -9.57 -4.91 -18.38
C HIS A 201 -9.30 -3.75 -19.36
N ASN A 202 -10.12 -2.69 -19.31
CA ASN A 202 -10.00 -1.54 -20.22
C ASN A 202 -8.98 -0.49 -19.77
N ILE A 203 -8.46 -0.57 -18.54
CA ILE A 203 -7.42 0.35 -18.05
C ILE A 203 -6.07 -0.16 -18.57
N SER A 204 -5.58 0.44 -19.65
CA SER A 204 -4.28 0.08 -20.21
C SER A 204 -3.13 0.56 -19.31
N GLY A 205 -2.61 -0.35 -18.47
CA GLY A 205 -1.23 -0.36 -17.97
C GLY A 205 -0.75 0.79 -17.07
N TYR A 206 -1.50 1.88 -16.90
CA TYR A 206 -1.14 3.00 -16.05
C TYR A 206 -2.30 3.35 -15.13
N PHE A 207 -2.25 2.79 -13.93
CA PHE A 207 -3.10 3.25 -12.85
C PHE A 207 -2.68 4.66 -12.44
N PRO A 208 -3.62 5.59 -12.21
CA PRO A 208 -3.29 6.96 -11.80
C PRO A 208 -2.49 7.02 -10.49
N TRP A 209 -2.48 5.92 -9.73
CA TRP A 209 -2.04 5.84 -8.34
C TRP A 209 -0.66 5.19 -8.16
N GLY A 210 0.02 4.81 -9.25
CA GLY A 210 1.38 4.23 -9.21
C GLY A 210 1.48 2.88 -8.49
N MET A 211 0.35 2.25 -8.15
CA MET A 211 0.31 0.86 -7.75
C MET A 211 0.38 0.02 -9.03
N ILE A 212 1.48 -0.73 -9.17
CA ILE A 212 1.59 -1.71 -10.24
C ILE A 212 0.84 -2.93 -9.72
N PHE A 213 -0.43 -3.05 -10.09
CA PHE A 213 -1.11 -4.32 -9.93
C PHE A 213 -0.30 -5.36 -10.69
N ASP A 214 0.04 -6.45 -10.03
CA ASP A 214 0.87 -7.47 -10.63
C ASP A 214 0.08 -8.07 -11.80
N HIS A 215 0.50 -7.77 -13.03
CA HIS A 215 -0.13 -8.23 -14.27
C HIS A 215 -0.18 -9.76 -14.38
N ARG A 216 0.56 -10.45 -13.50
CA ARG A 216 0.53 -11.91 -13.36
C ARG A 216 -0.65 -12.40 -12.51
N LYS A 217 -1.44 -11.52 -11.90
CA LYS A 217 -2.67 -11.88 -11.19
C LYS A 217 -3.89 -11.73 -12.11
N LYS A 218 -4.55 -12.84 -12.42
CA LYS A 218 -5.84 -12.85 -13.13
C LYS A 218 -6.97 -12.96 -12.14
N ILE A 219 -7.90 -12.02 -12.20
CA ILE A 219 -9.11 -12.06 -11.39
C ILE A 219 -10.07 -13.08 -11.99
N ILE A 220 -10.65 -13.91 -11.14
CA ILE A 220 -11.62 -14.94 -11.49
C ILE A 220 -12.91 -14.62 -10.76
N PHE A 221 -13.98 -14.51 -11.53
CA PHE A 221 -15.33 -14.34 -11.06
C PHE A 221 -16.24 -15.35 -11.77
N GLU A 222 -16.73 -16.34 -11.03
CA GLU A 222 -17.51 -17.45 -11.59
C GLU A 222 -18.60 -17.94 -10.62
N PRO A 223 -19.65 -18.63 -11.10
CA PRO A 223 -20.64 -19.23 -10.22
C PRO A 223 -20.00 -20.30 -9.33
N ALA A 224 -20.37 -20.34 -8.05
CA ALA A 224 -19.90 -21.38 -7.13
C ALA A 224 -20.79 -22.63 -7.20
N ASP A 225 -20.21 -23.83 -7.00
CA ASP A 225 -20.92 -25.12 -7.08
C ASP A 225 -22.14 -25.23 -6.16
N LYS A 226 -22.11 -24.54 -5.01
CA LYS A 226 -23.17 -24.54 -4.00
C LYS A 226 -24.19 -23.40 -4.20
N GLY A 227 -24.16 -22.74 -5.36
CA GLY A 227 -24.87 -21.50 -5.60
C GLY A 227 -24.10 -20.28 -5.09
N GLY A 228 -24.45 -19.11 -5.64
CA GLY A 228 -23.75 -17.85 -5.39
C GLY A 228 -22.55 -17.65 -6.32
N TRP A 229 -21.63 -16.79 -5.89
CA TRP A 229 -20.49 -16.36 -6.69
C TRP A 229 -19.17 -16.64 -5.97
N LEU A 230 -18.15 -16.97 -6.74
CA LEU A 230 -16.77 -17.06 -6.31
C LEU A 230 -16.01 -15.87 -6.91
N LEU A 231 -15.27 -15.15 -6.06
CA LEU A 231 -14.36 -14.09 -6.46
C LEU A 231 -12.99 -14.38 -5.85
N ARG A 232 -11.97 -14.48 -6.68
CA ARG A 232 -10.57 -14.64 -6.28
C ARG A 232 -9.64 -14.10 -7.36
N TRP A 233 -8.34 -14.14 -7.13
CA TRP A 233 -7.38 -14.08 -8.23
C TRP A 233 -6.50 -15.33 -8.23
N GLU A 234 -5.95 -15.63 -9.40
CA GLU A 234 -4.99 -16.71 -9.62
C GLU A 234 -3.74 -16.18 -10.33
N TRP A 235 -2.61 -16.83 -10.07
CA TRP A 235 -1.39 -16.55 -10.80
C TRP A 235 -1.50 -17.08 -12.24
N VAL A 236 -1.35 -16.19 -13.21
CA VAL A 236 -1.12 -16.56 -14.60
C VAL A 236 0.37 -16.65 -14.82
N LEU A 237 0.84 -17.88 -14.97
CA LEU A 237 2.22 -18.15 -15.32
C LEU A 237 2.38 -17.96 -16.83
N ASP A 238 3.33 -17.14 -17.23
CA ASP A 238 3.71 -17.01 -18.63
C ASP A 238 4.50 -18.24 -19.06
N SER A 239 3.95 -19.02 -20.00
CA SER A 239 4.56 -20.22 -20.56
C SER A 239 5.92 -19.98 -21.22
N CYS A 240 6.22 -18.73 -21.58
CA CYS A 240 7.48 -18.34 -22.21
C CYS A 240 8.60 -18.04 -21.20
N LEU A 241 8.28 -17.86 -19.90
CA LEU A 241 9.28 -17.50 -18.90
C LEU A 241 10.06 -18.73 -18.40
N PRO A 242 11.39 -18.59 -18.18
CA PRO A 242 12.18 -19.61 -17.51
C PRO A 242 11.58 -19.96 -16.15
N GLY A 243 11.37 -21.25 -15.89
CA GLY A 243 10.76 -21.73 -14.65
C GLY A 243 9.26 -22.05 -14.73
N TYR A 244 8.57 -21.73 -15.83
CA TYR A 244 7.15 -22.08 -16.02
C TYR A 244 6.87 -23.57 -15.75
N LEU A 245 7.65 -24.47 -16.36
CA LEU A 245 7.47 -25.92 -16.19
C LEU A 245 7.64 -26.33 -14.72
N VAL A 246 8.65 -25.78 -14.04
CA VAL A 246 8.90 -26.10 -12.63
C VAL A 246 7.74 -25.64 -11.75
N VAL A 247 7.24 -24.42 -11.93
CA VAL A 247 6.13 -23.87 -11.13
C VAL A 247 4.81 -24.55 -11.48
N SER A 248 4.57 -24.91 -12.74
CA SER A 248 3.33 -25.58 -13.17
C SER A 248 3.28 -27.06 -12.79
N GLU A 249 4.38 -27.80 -12.85
CA GLU A 249 4.46 -29.20 -12.38
C GLU A 249 4.50 -29.29 -10.86
N HIS A 250 5.08 -28.30 -10.20
CA HIS A 250 5.16 -28.20 -8.74
C HIS A 250 4.41 -26.98 -8.24
N ILE A 251 3.08 -26.94 -8.43
CA ILE A 251 2.24 -25.85 -7.94
C ILE A 251 2.31 -25.68 -6.41
N ALA A 252 2.63 -26.78 -5.71
CA ALA A 252 2.97 -26.80 -4.30
C ALA A 252 4.36 -26.22 -3.98
N LEU A 253 5.06 -25.65 -4.96
CA LEU A 253 6.17 -24.73 -4.77
C LEU A 253 5.86 -23.32 -5.28
N GLY A 254 4.63 -23.15 -5.78
CA GLY A 254 4.19 -21.96 -6.47
C GLY A 254 3.92 -20.78 -5.53
N PRO A 255 3.62 -19.63 -6.13
CA PRO A 255 3.49 -18.34 -5.45
C PRO A 255 2.30 -18.24 -4.49
N ASP A 256 1.40 -19.23 -4.45
CA ASP A 256 0.32 -19.30 -3.45
C ASP A 256 0.78 -19.79 -2.08
N ILE A 257 1.99 -20.35 -2.01
CA ILE A 257 2.59 -20.69 -0.73
C ILE A 257 3.23 -19.42 -0.21
N CYS A 258 2.68 -18.94 0.90
CA CYS A 258 3.35 -17.97 1.74
C CYS A 258 4.58 -18.67 2.34
N TRP A 259 5.63 -18.77 1.53
CA TRP A 259 6.92 -19.17 2.01
C TRP A 259 7.26 -18.18 3.13
N PRO A 260 7.61 -18.67 4.33
CA PRO A 260 8.36 -17.82 5.25
C PRO A 260 9.47 -17.17 4.45
N THR A 261 9.80 -15.92 4.75
CA THR A 261 10.86 -15.12 4.09
C THR A 261 12.21 -15.84 3.94
N ASP A 262 12.34 -17.03 4.55
CA ASP A 262 13.55 -17.79 4.75
C ASP A 262 13.67 -19.02 3.81
N TRP A 263 12.84 -19.15 2.75
CA TRP A 263 12.81 -20.38 1.91
C TRP A 263 12.96 -20.16 0.39
N PRO A 264 13.67 -21.04 -0.35
CA PRO A 264 14.86 -21.82 0.01
C PRO A 264 16.18 -21.10 -0.34
N PHE A 265 16.07 -19.92 -0.96
CA PHE A 265 17.19 -19.06 -1.34
C PHE A 265 16.90 -17.65 -0.83
N ASP A 266 16.95 -17.46 0.48
CA ASP A 266 16.94 -16.13 1.08
C ASP A 266 18.15 -15.34 0.54
N ILE A 267 17.98 -14.68 -0.61
CA ILE A 267 18.84 -13.59 -1.06
C ILE A 267 18.28 -12.35 -0.39
N GLY A 268 18.28 -12.32 0.94
CA GLY A 268 17.60 -11.31 1.73
C GLY A 268 17.81 -9.92 1.16
N GLU A 269 16.77 -9.39 0.52
CA GLU A 269 16.62 -7.97 0.25
C GLU A 269 16.44 -7.19 1.57
N HIS A 270 16.56 -7.85 2.73
CA HIS A 270 16.88 -7.21 4.00
C HIS A 270 18.25 -6.50 4.04
N LYS A 271 18.92 -6.30 2.90
CA LYS A 271 20.05 -5.37 2.76
C LYS A 271 19.66 -3.90 2.59
N PHE A 272 18.39 -3.52 2.66
CA PHE A 272 17.99 -2.11 2.49
C PHE A 272 18.37 -1.14 3.63
N TYR A 273 19.14 -1.54 4.64
CA TYR A 273 19.62 -0.63 5.70
C TYR A 273 21.06 -0.87 6.18
N TYR A 274 21.91 -1.54 5.40
CA TYR A 274 23.34 -1.25 5.51
C TYR A 274 23.59 -0.11 4.52
N SER A 275 24.11 1.03 4.98
CA SER A 275 24.40 2.13 4.05
C SER A 275 25.30 1.60 2.93
N ASP A 276 25.03 1.97 1.68
CA ASP A 276 25.82 1.53 0.51
C ASP A 276 27.33 1.70 0.77
N ASP A 277 27.71 2.69 1.58
CA ASP A 277 29.07 2.94 2.06
C ASP A 277 29.74 1.72 2.73
N GLU A 278 29.03 0.96 3.55
CA GLU A 278 29.61 -0.21 4.21
C GLU A 278 29.86 -1.36 3.23
N HIS A 279 28.97 -1.50 2.26
CA HIS A 279 29.05 -2.55 1.24
C HIS A 279 30.18 -2.26 0.25
N ASP A 280 30.34 -0.98 -0.15
CA ASP A 280 31.43 -0.51 -0.99
C ASP A 280 32.79 -0.62 -0.29
N GLN A 281 32.86 -0.24 1.00
CA GLN A 281 34.09 -0.42 1.78
C GLN A 281 34.47 -1.91 1.91
N GLN A 282 33.49 -2.80 2.07
CA GLN A 282 33.76 -4.22 2.18
C GLN A 282 34.22 -4.82 0.84
N PHE A 283 33.64 -4.37 -0.27
CA PHE A 283 34.07 -4.73 -1.63
C PHE A 283 35.50 -4.25 -1.92
N GLU A 284 35.82 -2.98 -1.61
CA GLU A 284 37.15 -2.40 -1.75
C GLU A 284 38.20 -3.16 -0.92
N ARG A 285 37.88 -3.54 0.32
CA ARG A 285 38.76 -4.37 1.14
C ARG A 285 39.03 -5.74 0.50
N ARG A 286 38.03 -6.36 -0.12
CA ARG A 286 38.20 -7.64 -0.84
C ARG A 286 39.08 -7.47 -2.08
N MET A 287 38.87 -6.42 -2.86
CA MET A 287 39.68 -6.11 -4.05
C MET A 287 41.14 -5.84 -3.68
N ASN A 288 41.38 -5.02 -2.64
CA ASN A 288 42.72 -4.74 -2.13
C ASN A 288 43.42 -5.99 -1.60
N ASN A 289 42.71 -6.86 -0.87
CA ASN A 289 43.25 -8.13 -0.40
C ASN A 289 43.60 -9.08 -1.56
N LYS A 290 42.76 -9.14 -2.60
CA LYS A 290 43.03 -9.93 -3.81
C LYS A 290 44.26 -9.43 -4.54
N ALA A 291 44.39 -8.11 -4.73
CA ALA A 291 45.55 -7.47 -5.33
C ALA A 291 46.83 -7.75 -4.50
N ARG A 292 46.76 -7.67 -3.16
CA ARG A 292 47.88 -8.00 -2.27
C ARG A 292 48.33 -9.46 -2.41
N LYS A 293 47.37 -10.40 -2.44
CA LYS A 293 47.65 -11.83 -2.65
C LYS A 293 48.29 -12.10 -4.02
N GLN A 294 47.83 -11.43 -5.08
CA GLN A 294 48.43 -11.55 -6.41
C GLN A 294 49.87 -10.99 -6.45
N ARG A 295 50.13 -9.82 -5.86
CA ARG A 295 51.49 -9.26 -5.74
C ARG A 295 52.42 -10.19 -4.95
N ALA A 296 51.95 -10.79 -3.86
CA ALA A 296 52.73 -11.75 -3.07
C ALA A 296 53.06 -13.03 -3.88
N LYS A 297 52.10 -13.56 -4.67
CA LYS A 297 52.33 -14.69 -5.57
C LYS A 297 53.33 -14.35 -6.68
N ALA A 298 53.24 -13.16 -7.26
CA ALA A 298 54.18 -12.71 -8.29
C ALA A 298 55.63 -12.60 -7.76
N LYS A 299 55.81 -12.10 -6.53
CA LYS A 299 57.14 -12.02 -5.89
C LYS A 299 57.73 -13.40 -5.57
N ARG A 300 56.90 -14.38 -5.18
CA ARG A 300 57.36 -15.75 -4.89
C ARG A 300 57.75 -16.57 -6.14
N LYS A 301 57.34 -16.17 -7.35
CA LYS A 301 57.73 -16.87 -8.60
C LYS A 301 59.16 -16.59 -9.06
N ARG A 302 59.93 -15.72 -8.38
CA ARG A 302 61.37 -15.58 -8.61
C ARG A 302 62.14 -16.44 -7.60
N GLY A 303 62.53 -17.64 -8.03
CA GLY A 303 63.64 -18.36 -7.40
C GLY A 303 63.29 -19.52 -6.47
N THR A 304 62.48 -20.46 -6.93
CA THR A 304 62.71 -21.87 -6.56
C THR A 304 63.12 -22.60 -7.83
N ARG A 305 64.42 -22.55 -8.14
CA ARG A 305 65.04 -23.57 -8.99
C ARG A 305 64.73 -24.90 -8.31
N VAL A 306 63.87 -25.71 -8.91
CA VAL A 306 63.65 -27.08 -8.47
C VAL A 306 65.01 -27.78 -8.59
N PRO A 307 65.67 -28.16 -7.49
CA PRO A 307 66.94 -28.86 -7.58
C PRO A 307 66.63 -30.30 -8.00
N GLY A 308 67.19 -30.74 -9.11
CA GLY A 308 67.15 -32.15 -9.52
C GLY A 308 66.13 -32.47 -10.62
N ALA A 309 66.30 -31.87 -11.81
CA ALA A 309 66.03 -32.60 -13.04
C ALA A 309 67.37 -33.21 -13.47
N TRP A 310 67.58 -34.47 -13.10
CA TRP A 310 68.72 -35.27 -13.55
C TRP A 310 68.48 -35.66 -15.02
N VAL A 311 69.44 -35.35 -15.89
CA VAL A 311 69.66 -36.01 -17.17
C VAL A 311 70.88 -36.90 -16.99
#